data_AF-A0A2T4WC68-F1
#
_entry.id   AF-A0A2T4WC68-F1
#
_cell.length_a   1.000
_cell.length_b   1.000
_cell.length_c   1.000
_cell.angle_alpha   90.00
_cell.angle_beta   90.00
_cell.angle_gamma   90.00
#
_symmetry.space_group_name_H-M   'P 1'
#
loop_
_entity.id
_entity.type
_entity.pdbx_description
1 polymer ?
#
loop_
_entity_poly.entity_id
_entity_poly.type
_entity_poly.pdbx_seq_one_letter_code
_entity_poly.pdbx_strand_id
1 'polypeptide(L)'
;MSDAKENTPNKPNTPEGQNKDGNERRRSRGGRNRNRNRGKKEGEGQAASSDPAKSGEVKASESGAKEESAGENRNNRGRNRNNRNKRREGKDVKASPVSEDVQSEYDLQKDLYDINFSASSNTAVYEETVLEKPVIGITCGDLNGIGMEVIISMLEDTRIAELCTPVVFASSKLASYHRNAIDKRDFQFNLCDTIEDIREDKNNLVLSWDDNVEITLGVPTDVSGAYALKSIDAAIEAAKGGKIHALLTAPINKHNIAANVEGFSGHTGYLAQHFGNDVLMILSSDQLKVATVTGHVPISKVAEELTEISISSAIERLTSSLKRDFKIVKPRIAVLGLNPHAGEMGTIGTEEREIIRPAIEKAQNNGAIVKGPFPADGFFGQGFESKFDAVLGMYHDQVLVPFKSLAMGSGTNFTAGLDIVRTSPDHGTAMHLAGKGKADATSMRNALYTAIDVHHARQAYDEMTKDPLKKQKEKS
;
A
#
# COMPACT_ATOMS: atom_id res chain seq x y z
N MET A 1 -33.00 -30.11 -50.93
CA MET A 1 -33.95 -30.65 -49.96
C MET A 1 -34.16 -29.53 -48.93
N SER A 2 -35.01 -28.56 -49.29
CA SER A 2 -36.48 -28.51 -49.05
C SER A 2 -36.76 -28.02 -47.64
N ASP A 3 -37.55 -27.00 -47.33
CA ASP A 3 -38.36 -25.99 -48.03
C ASP A 3 -38.70 -24.96 -46.92
N ALA A 4 -38.48 -23.65 -47.09
CA ALA A 4 -39.38 -22.62 -47.62
C ALA A 4 -40.54 -22.16 -46.69
N LYS A 5 -40.76 -20.81 -46.74
CA LYS A 5 -41.96 -20.00 -46.38
C LYS A 5 -41.97 -19.35 -44.99
N GLU A 6 -42.37 -18.07 -44.79
CA GLU A 6 -42.89 -16.99 -45.65
C GLU A 6 -42.88 -15.67 -44.82
N ASN A 7 -42.55 -14.53 -45.48
CA ASN A 7 -43.27 -13.23 -45.55
C ASN A 7 -44.01 -12.66 -44.30
N THR A 8 -44.04 -11.37 -43.92
CA THR A 8 -43.70 -10.04 -44.51
C THR A 8 -43.88 -8.95 -43.40
N PRO A 9 -43.51 -7.66 -43.62
CA PRO A 9 -43.33 -6.61 -42.61
C PRO A 9 -44.53 -5.67 -42.44
N ASN A 10 -44.52 -4.81 -41.40
CA ASN A 10 -45.27 -3.55 -41.46
C ASN A 10 -44.61 -2.41 -40.67
N LYS A 11 -44.77 -1.21 -41.22
CA LYS A 11 -44.08 0.07 -40.94
C LYS A 11 -44.94 0.98 -40.01
N PRO A 12 -44.59 2.25 -39.75
CA PRO A 12 -44.61 2.90 -38.43
C PRO A 12 -45.88 3.72 -38.13
N ASN A 13 -46.02 4.20 -36.89
CA ASN A 13 -46.92 5.30 -36.56
C ASN A 13 -46.25 6.28 -35.57
N THR A 14 -45.97 7.48 -36.05
CA THR A 14 -45.97 8.74 -35.29
C THR A 14 -47.41 9.20 -35.05
N PRO A 15 -47.63 10.09 -34.06
CA PRO A 15 -48.26 11.37 -34.42
C PRO A 15 -47.58 12.59 -33.77
N GLU A 16 -47.47 13.65 -34.57
CA GLU A 16 -47.26 15.03 -34.14
C GLU A 16 -48.54 15.63 -33.53
N GLY A 17 -48.44 16.66 -32.68
CA GLY A 17 -49.62 17.47 -32.33
C GLY A 17 -49.52 18.42 -31.12
N GLN A 18 -48.67 19.44 -31.21
CA GLN A 18 -48.82 20.85 -30.78
C GLN A 18 -49.71 21.32 -29.58
N ASN A 19 -49.12 22.28 -28.84
CA ASN A 19 -49.64 23.59 -28.37
C ASN A 19 -50.01 23.86 -26.89
N LYS A 20 -49.23 24.82 -26.33
CA LYS A 20 -49.59 26.12 -25.69
C LYS A 20 -49.77 26.27 -24.16
N ASP A 21 -49.02 27.28 -23.70
CA ASP A 21 -49.31 28.37 -22.74
C ASP A 21 -49.66 28.08 -21.28
N GLY A 22 -48.98 28.79 -20.36
CA GLY A 22 -49.40 28.85 -18.96
C GLY A 22 -48.39 29.44 -17.95
N ASN A 23 -48.10 30.73 -18.09
CA ASN A 23 -47.41 31.60 -17.14
C ASN A 23 -48.10 31.62 -15.76
N GLU A 24 -47.38 31.55 -14.63
CA GLU A 24 -47.63 32.46 -13.49
C GLU A 24 -46.57 32.45 -12.38
N ARG A 25 -46.28 33.68 -11.93
CA ARG A 25 -45.37 34.10 -10.87
C ARG A 25 -46.00 33.88 -9.49
N ARG A 26 -45.19 33.67 -8.44
CA ARG A 26 -45.34 34.45 -7.18
C ARG A 26 -44.11 34.41 -6.27
N ARG A 27 -43.77 35.62 -5.82
CA ARG A 27 -42.76 36.00 -4.82
C ARG A 27 -43.35 35.94 -3.42
N SER A 28 -42.52 35.68 -2.40
CA SER A 28 -42.55 36.29 -1.06
C SER A 28 -41.26 35.83 -0.34
N ARG A 29 -40.22 36.62 -0.03
CA ARG A 29 -40.01 37.84 0.80
C ARG A 29 -40.45 37.74 2.27
N GLY A 30 -39.46 37.79 3.16
CA GLY A 30 -39.53 38.19 4.57
C GLY A 30 -38.92 37.13 5.49
N GLY A 31 -37.89 37.36 6.31
CA GLY A 31 -37.15 38.57 6.64
C GLY A 31 -36.69 38.50 8.10
N ARG A 32 -35.44 38.92 8.37
CA ARG A 32 -34.94 39.52 9.63
C ARG A 32 -34.95 38.64 10.90
N ASN A 33 -34.10 38.80 11.91
CA ASN A 33 -32.85 39.52 12.18
C ASN A 33 -32.53 39.23 13.68
N ARG A 34 -31.27 39.43 14.06
CA ARG A 34 -30.74 39.67 15.43
C ARG A 34 -30.55 38.46 16.37
N ASN A 35 -29.63 38.47 17.33
CA ASN A 35 -28.31 39.10 17.59
C ASN A 35 -28.01 38.73 19.06
N ARG A 36 -26.72 38.60 19.44
CA ARG A 36 -26.15 38.80 20.80
C ARG A 36 -26.54 37.75 21.87
N ASN A 37 -25.72 37.39 22.86
CA ASN A 37 -24.40 37.85 23.31
C ASN A 37 -23.89 36.86 24.38
N ARG A 38 -22.57 36.83 24.59
CA ARG A 38 -21.82 36.67 25.88
C ARG A 38 -22.12 35.43 26.75
N GLY A 39 -21.18 34.66 27.26
CA GLY A 39 -19.73 34.81 27.46
C GLY A 39 -19.35 34.22 28.83
N LYS A 40 -18.17 33.58 28.94
CA LYS A 40 -17.37 33.25 30.16
C LYS A 40 -18.08 32.42 31.27
N LYS A 41 -17.45 31.53 32.06
CA LYS A 41 -16.05 31.23 32.41
C LYS A 41 -16.00 29.87 33.13
N GLU A 42 -14.78 29.38 33.33
CA GLU A 42 -14.35 28.18 34.07
C GLU A 42 -14.80 28.14 35.54
N GLY A 43 -14.74 26.93 36.14
CA GLY A 43 -14.73 26.74 37.59
C GLY A 43 -15.09 25.34 38.04
N GLU A 44 -14.08 24.57 38.45
CA GLU A 44 -14.14 23.28 39.14
C GLU A 44 -14.93 23.33 40.47
N GLY A 45 -15.39 22.17 40.95
CA GLY A 45 -15.77 22.00 42.36
C GLY A 45 -16.83 20.93 42.63
N GLN A 46 -16.38 19.79 43.15
CA GLN A 46 -17.17 18.65 43.65
C GLN A 46 -18.08 19.03 44.85
N ALA A 47 -19.24 18.35 44.98
CA ALA A 47 -19.53 17.38 46.05
C ALA A 47 -21.04 17.14 46.25
N ALA A 48 -21.38 15.85 46.44
CA ALA A 48 -22.49 15.28 47.24
C ALA A 48 -23.95 15.69 46.88
N SER A 49 -25.00 14.88 46.98
CA SER A 49 -25.28 13.53 47.50
C SER A 49 -26.79 13.33 47.29
N SER A 50 -27.24 12.07 47.17
CA SER A 50 -28.49 11.48 47.72
C SER A 50 -29.30 10.64 46.72
N ASP A 51 -29.16 9.32 46.91
CA ASP A 51 -30.16 8.22 46.93
C ASP A 51 -31.68 8.57 46.90
N PRO A 52 -32.63 7.61 46.65
CA PRO A 52 -32.53 6.16 46.93
C PRO A 52 -33.22 5.13 45.98
N ALA A 53 -32.82 3.87 46.21
CA ALA A 53 -33.59 2.60 46.26
C ALA A 53 -34.30 1.99 45.02
N LYS A 54 -33.94 0.73 44.70
CA LYS A 54 -34.76 -0.45 45.06
C LYS A 54 -34.04 -1.80 44.86
N SER A 55 -34.38 -2.70 45.78
CA SER A 55 -33.98 -4.06 46.11
C SER A 55 -34.26 -5.18 45.09
N GLY A 56 -33.45 -6.23 45.18
CA GLY A 56 -33.77 -7.62 44.80
C GLY A 56 -32.96 -8.63 45.64
N GLU A 57 -33.69 -9.40 46.46
CA GLU A 57 -33.36 -10.56 47.32
C GLU A 57 -32.59 -11.72 46.61
N VAL A 58 -31.98 -12.78 47.17
CA VAL A 58 -31.73 -13.44 48.47
C VAL A 58 -30.82 -14.67 48.11
N LYS A 59 -29.83 -15.16 48.88
CA LYS A 59 -29.93 -16.22 49.91
C LYS A 59 -28.53 -16.61 50.41
N ALA A 60 -28.37 -16.71 51.74
CA ALA A 60 -27.31 -17.45 52.42
C ALA A 60 -27.98 -18.54 53.28
N SER A 61 -27.31 -19.69 53.46
CA SER A 61 -27.75 -20.77 54.35
C SER A 61 -26.79 -20.90 55.54
N GLU A 62 -27.39 -20.91 56.73
CA GLU A 62 -26.87 -21.21 58.07
C GLU A 62 -26.26 -22.64 58.14
N SER A 63 -25.39 -22.97 59.09
CA SER A 63 -25.76 -23.19 60.50
C SER A 63 -24.54 -23.59 61.35
N GLY A 64 -24.61 -23.30 62.65
CA GLY A 64 -23.62 -23.68 63.66
C GLY A 64 -24.11 -24.75 64.64
N ALA A 65 -23.23 -25.11 65.58
CA ALA A 65 -23.49 -25.74 66.88
C ALA A 65 -22.48 -25.12 67.88
N LYS A 66 -22.94 -24.37 68.89
CA LYS A 66 -23.06 -24.70 70.35
C LYS A 66 -21.74 -25.28 70.94
N GLU A 67 -21.17 -24.76 72.03
CA GLU A 67 -21.74 -24.62 73.38
C GLU A 67 -20.87 -23.73 74.31
N GLU A 68 -21.43 -23.39 75.47
CA GLU A 68 -21.06 -22.43 76.55
C GLU A 68 -19.70 -22.73 77.26
N SER A 69 -19.06 -21.92 78.13
CA SER A 69 -19.52 -21.01 79.19
C SER A 69 -18.35 -20.14 79.73
N ALA A 70 -18.69 -19.15 80.57
CA ALA A 70 -17.86 -18.08 81.09
C ALA A 70 -16.86 -18.45 82.21
N GLY A 71 -15.81 -17.64 82.38
CA GLY A 71 -14.93 -17.65 83.55
C GLY A 71 -13.95 -16.47 83.59
N GLU A 72 -13.80 -15.86 84.76
CA GLU A 72 -13.34 -14.49 85.03
C GLU A 72 -11.84 -14.19 84.88
N ASN A 73 -11.59 -12.87 84.80
CA ASN A 73 -10.36 -12.12 85.07
C ASN A 73 -9.39 -12.72 86.11
N ARG A 74 -8.08 -12.78 85.80
CA ARG A 74 -6.95 -12.25 86.61
C ARG A 74 -5.56 -12.70 86.11
N ASN A 75 -4.68 -11.70 85.99
CA ASN A 75 -3.23 -11.70 86.26
C ASN A 75 -2.27 -12.76 85.65
N ASN A 76 -1.36 -12.21 84.83
CA ASN A 76 0.10 -12.27 85.04
C ASN A 76 0.80 -13.63 84.80
N ARG A 77 1.52 -13.74 83.67
CA ARG A 77 2.96 -14.09 83.57
C ARG A 77 3.29 -14.72 82.20
N GLY A 78 4.30 -14.16 81.56
CA GLY A 78 5.35 -15.00 80.97
C GLY A 78 5.36 -15.20 79.46
N ARG A 79 6.39 -14.59 78.86
CA ARG A 79 7.18 -15.09 77.72
C ARG A 79 6.59 -14.95 76.32
N ASN A 80 6.88 -13.75 75.81
CA ASN A 80 7.14 -13.45 74.42
C ASN A 80 8.33 -14.29 73.85
N ARG A 81 8.29 -14.47 72.52
CA ARG A 81 9.35 -14.94 71.58
C ARG A 81 9.59 -16.45 71.47
N ASN A 82 8.86 -17.09 70.55
CA ASN A 82 9.46 -17.87 69.45
C ASN A 82 8.37 -18.44 68.54
N ASN A 83 7.94 -17.69 67.52
CA ASN A 83 7.40 -18.28 66.29
C ASN A 83 7.46 -17.29 65.11
N ARG A 84 8.68 -16.87 64.76
CA ARG A 84 8.97 -16.23 63.47
C ARG A 84 10.17 -16.94 62.86
N ASN A 85 9.90 -18.00 62.10
CA ASN A 85 10.60 -18.36 60.86
C ASN A 85 10.24 -19.78 60.44
N LYS A 86 9.25 -19.90 59.56
CA LYS A 86 9.31 -20.91 58.49
C LYS A 86 9.30 -20.15 57.17
N ARG A 87 10.43 -19.54 56.82
CA ARG A 87 10.74 -19.26 55.41
C ARG A 87 10.83 -20.65 54.77
N ARG A 88 9.97 -20.94 53.79
CA ARG A 88 10.17 -22.09 52.90
C ARG A 88 11.54 -21.88 52.28
N GLU A 89 12.49 -22.77 52.57
CA GLU A 89 13.76 -22.81 51.84
C GLU A 89 13.42 -22.97 50.36
N GLY A 90 13.87 -22.02 49.53
CA GLY A 90 13.69 -22.12 48.09
C GLY A 90 14.38 -23.39 47.63
N LYS A 91 13.64 -24.28 46.95
CA LYS A 91 14.28 -25.42 46.29
C LYS A 91 15.07 -24.86 45.12
N ASP A 92 16.37 -25.14 45.09
CA ASP A 92 17.19 -24.93 43.90
C ASP A 92 16.69 -25.86 42.81
N VAL A 93 15.94 -25.31 41.84
CA VAL A 93 15.51 -26.02 40.65
C VAL A 93 16.61 -25.84 39.61
N LYS A 94 17.41 -26.89 39.38
CA LYS A 94 18.35 -26.90 38.26
C LYS A 94 17.57 -27.01 36.96
N ALA A 95 17.76 -26.05 36.05
CA ALA A 95 17.16 -26.10 34.71
C ALA A 95 17.74 -27.29 33.94
N SER A 96 16.88 -28.06 33.27
CA SER A 96 17.31 -29.04 32.28
C SER A 96 17.82 -28.31 31.03
N PRO A 97 18.87 -28.83 30.36
CA PRO A 97 19.29 -28.26 29.08
C PRO A 97 18.17 -28.40 28.04
N VAL A 98 18.04 -27.39 27.18
CA VAL A 98 17.17 -27.46 25.99
C VAL A 98 17.72 -28.49 25.00
N SER A 99 16.89 -29.01 24.10
CA SER A 99 17.35 -29.92 23.05
C SER A 99 18.34 -29.23 22.12
N GLU A 100 19.21 -30.01 21.46
CA GLU A 100 20.20 -29.47 20.51
C GLU A 100 19.55 -28.66 19.38
N ASP A 101 18.38 -29.10 18.90
CA ASP A 101 17.61 -28.39 17.87
C ASP A 101 17.15 -27.00 18.34
N VAL A 102 16.65 -26.91 19.58
CA VAL A 102 16.21 -25.65 20.19
C VAL A 102 17.40 -24.75 20.50
N GLN A 103 18.53 -25.32 20.91
CA GLN A 103 19.75 -24.54 21.13
C GLN A 103 20.27 -23.92 19.82
N SER A 104 20.28 -24.69 18.74
CA SER A 104 20.68 -24.23 17.40
C SER A 104 19.81 -23.08 16.89
N GLU A 105 18.49 -23.19 17.03
CA GLU A 105 17.58 -22.11 16.66
C GLU A 105 17.76 -20.85 17.53
N TYR A 106 18.15 -20.99 18.80
CA TYR A 106 18.39 -19.86 19.70
C TYR A 106 19.66 -19.11 19.30
N ASP A 107 20.71 -19.86 18.95
CA ASP A 107 21.96 -19.28 18.46
C ASP A 107 21.74 -18.54 17.12
N LEU A 108 20.92 -19.11 16.22
CA LEU A 108 20.50 -18.42 14.99
C LEU A 108 19.72 -17.13 15.27
N GLN A 109 18.77 -17.13 16.19
CA GLN A 109 18.05 -15.91 16.58
C GLN A 109 19.00 -14.86 17.17
N LYS A 110 19.92 -15.26 18.03
CA LYS A 110 20.91 -14.35 18.61
C LYS A 110 21.78 -13.71 17.52
N ASP A 111 22.26 -14.50 16.56
CA ASP A 111 23.06 -14.01 15.43
C ASP A 111 22.28 -13.06 14.50
N LEU A 112 20.95 -13.21 14.42
CA LEU A 112 20.09 -12.26 13.70
C LEU A 112 20.00 -10.88 14.38
N TYR A 113 20.17 -10.81 15.70
CA TYR A 113 20.11 -9.54 16.44
C TYR A 113 21.49 -8.89 16.64
N ASP A 114 22.59 -9.66 16.58
CA ASP A 114 23.97 -9.16 16.67
C ASP A 114 24.55 -8.71 15.31
N ILE A 115 23.75 -7.96 14.56
CA ILE A 115 24.12 -7.48 13.23
C ILE A 115 24.92 -6.17 13.35
N ASN A 116 26.23 -6.27 13.12
CA ASN A 116 27.14 -5.14 12.94
C ASN A 116 27.23 -4.75 11.45
N PHE A 117 26.24 -4.03 10.94
CA PHE A 117 26.38 -3.31 9.67
C PHE A 117 26.84 -1.89 9.97
N SER A 118 28.02 -1.51 9.50
CA SER A 118 28.29 -0.09 9.26
C SER A 118 27.45 0.32 8.04
N ALA A 119 26.78 1.47 8.13
CA ALA A 119 26.14 2.06 6.96
C ALA A 119 27.24 2.28 5.90
N SER A 120 27.09 1.62 4.75
CA SER A 120 27.96 1.87 3.61
C SER A 120 27.59 3.24 3.04
N SER A 121 28.34 4.28 3.40
CA SER A 121 28.32 5.57 2.70
C SER A 121 29.12 5.45 1.39
N ASN A 122 28.64 4.64 0.46
CA ASN A 122 29.19 4.63 -0.89
C ASN A 122 28.53 5.76 -1.68
N THR A 123 29.14 6.95 -1.59
CA THR A 123 28.95 7.97 -2.62
C THR A 123 29.78 7.52 -3.82
N ALA A 124 29.16 6.80 -4.76
CA ALA A 124 29.79 6.60 -6.05
C ALA A 124 29.95 7.98 -6.70
N VAL A 125 31.17 8.31 -7.11
CA VAL A 125 31.43 9.49 -7.93
C VAL A 125 31.01 9.12 -9.35
N TYR A 126 29.86 9.63 -9.77
CA TYR A 126 29.33 9.39 -11.10
C TYR A 126 29.99 10.37 -12.09
N GLU A 127 30.47 9.86 -13.22
CA GLU A 127 30.68 10.68 -14.40
C GLU A 127 29.33 11.29 -14.82
N GLU A 128 29.35 12.54 -15.25
CA GLU A 128 28.18 13.34 -15.61
C GLU A 128 27.50 12.74 -16.84
N THR A 129 26.64 11.73 -16.61
CA THR A 129 25.78 11.17 -17.64
C THR A 129 24.73 12.25 -17.91
N VAL A 130 24.70 12.77 -19.14
CA VAL A 130 23.61 13.67 -19.56
C VAL A 130 22.33 12.83 -19.55
N LEU A 131 21.57 12.93 -18.46
CA LEU A 131 20.34 12.17 -18.28
C LEU A 131 19.33 12.65 -19.31
N GLU A 132 19.02 11.80 -20.28
CA GLU A 132 17.96 12.08 -21.25
C GLU A 132 16.63 12.22 -20.52
N LYS A 133 15.87 13.23 -20.94
CA LYS A 133 14.59 13.57 -20.34
C LYS A 133 13.56 12.48 -20.68
N PRO A 134 13.07 11.71 -19.69
CA PRO A 134 12.22 10.57 -19.99
C PRO A 134 10.81 10.99 -20.39
N VAL A 135 10.19 10.24 -21.31
CA VAL A 135 8.77 10.36 -21.62
C VAL A 135 7.99 9.51 -20.63
N ILE A 136 7.14 10.13 -19.81
CA ILE A 136 6.36 9.44 -18.78
C ILE A 136 4.90 9.38 -19.20
N GLY A 137 4.42 8.17 -19.49
CA GLY A 137 3.01 7.90 -19.73
C GLY A 137 2.21 7.91 -18.44
N ILE A 138 1.08 8.61 -18.42
CA ILE A 138 0.24 8.79 -17.24
C ILE A 138 -1.18 8.32 -17.57
N THR A 139 -1.69 7.31 -16.86
CA THR A 139 -3.09 6.88 -17.02
C THR A 139 -4.01 7.74 -16.16
N CYS A 140 -5.22 8.04 -16.65
CA CYS A 140 -6.13 8.97 -15.97
C CYS A 140 -6.80 8.40 -14.71
N GLY A 141 -6.79 7.08 -14.55
CA GLY A 141 -7.48 6.40 -13.46
C GLY A 141 -9.00 6.42 -13.63
N ASP A 142 -9.72 6.12 -12.56
CA ASP A 142 -11.19 6.15 -12.53
C ASP A 142 -11.72 7.56 -12.84
N LEU A 143 -12.61 7.67 -13.85
CA LEU A 143 -13.11 8.95 -14.33
C LEU A 143 -13.82 9.79 -13.26
N ASN A 144 -14.42 9.14 -12.27
CA ASN A 144 -15.19 9.79 -11.20
C ASN A 144 -14.38 9.94 -9.91
N GLY A 145 -13.15 9.42 -9.87
CA GLY A 145 -12.22 9.57 -8.74
C GLY A 145 -11.34 10.82 -8.83
N ILE A 146 -10.37 10.92 -7.92
CA ILE A 146 -9.44 12.06 -7.87
C ILE A 146 -8.31 12.01 -8.90
N GLY A 147 -8.22 10.95 -9.73
CA GLY A 147 -7.06 10.68 -10.59
C GLY A 147 -6.67 11.85 -11.47
N MET A 148 -7.61 12.37 -12.26
CA MET A 148 -7.37 13.54 -13.12
C MET A 148 -7.13 14.84 -12.31
N GLU A 149 -7.81 15.03 -11.18
CA GLU A 149 -7.61 16.17 -10.27
C GLU A 149 -6.15 16.24 -9.76
N VAL A 150 -5.59 15.11 -9.31
CA VAL A 150 -4.20 15.07 -8.84
C VAL A 150 -3.19 15.15 -9.97
N ILE A 151 -3.50 14.62 -11.17
CA ILE A 151 -2.66 14.80 -12.37
C ILE A 151 -2.55 16.28 -12.72
N ILE A 152 -3.67 16.99 -12.80
CA ILE A 152 -3.69 18.43 -13.09
C ILE A 152 -2.90 19.18 -12.03
N SER A 153 -3.21 18.94 -10.75
CA SER A 153 -2.54 19.62 -9.63
C SER A 153 -1.03 19.35 -9.54
N MET A 154 -0.58 18.17 -9.99
CA MET A 154 0.83 17.85 -10.13
C MET A 154 1.46 18.66 -11.29
N LEU A 155 0.86 18.58 -12.48
CA LEU A 155 1.39 19.15 -13.73
C LEU A 155 1.28 20.68 -13.85
N GLU A 156 0.54 21.33 -12.96
CA GLU A 156 0.57 22.80 -12.81
C GLU A 156 1.96 23.34 -12.48
N ASP A 157 2.79 22.51 -11.83
CA ASP A 157 4.18 22.85 -11.62
C ASP A 157 4.97 22.71 -12.92
N THR A 158 5.26 23.83 -13.58
CA THR A 158 5.93 23.87 -14.88
C THR A 158 7.32 23.23 -14.86
N ARG A 159 7.94 23.10 -13.68
CA ARG A 159 9.24 22.43 -13.52
C ARG A 159 9.17 20.94 -13.83
N ILE A 160 7.99 20.32 -13.77
CA ILE A 160 7.83 18.91 -14.16
C ILE A 160 8.19 18.69 -15.63
N ALA A 161 7.80 19.62 -16.50
CA ALA A 161 8.16 19.59 -17.90
C ALA A 161 9.64 19.91 -18.15
N GLU A 162 10.42 20.29 -17.13
CA GLU A 162 11.88 20.37 -17.22
C GLU A 162 12.53 19.01 -16.89
N LEU A 163 11.90 18.22 -16.02
CA LEU A 163 12.40 16.93 -15.54
C LEU A 163 12.00 15.74 -16.45
N CYS A 164 10.84 15.82 -17.11
CA CYS A 164 10.31 14.74 -17.95
C CYS A 164 9.35 15.29 -19.02
N THR A 165 8.99 14.47 -20.00
CA THR A 165 7.91 14.76 -20.95
C THR A 165 6.65 14.02 -20.50
N PRO A 166 5.72 14.68 -19.79
CA PRO A 166 4.51 14.04 -19.31
C PRO A 166 3.50 13.85 -20.45
N VAL A 167 2.93 12.65 -20.53
CA VAL A 167 1.92 12.28 -21.52
C VAL A 167 0.73 11.62 -20.84
N VAL A 168 -0.40 12.32 -20.76
CA VAL A 168 -1.62 11.80 -20.15
C VAL A 168 -2.47 11.11 -21.21
N PHE A 169 -2.84 9.86 -20.99
CA PHE A 169 -3.75 9.10 -21.86
C PHE A 169 -5.19 9.25 -21.35
N ALA A 170 -6.00 10.07 -22.02
CA ALA A 170 -7.36 10.39 -21.57
C ALA A 170 -8.21 10.98 -22.71
N SER A 171 -9.42 11.46 -22.40
CA SER A 171 -10.14 12.39 -23.28
C SER A 171 -10.00 13.84 -22.83
N SER A 172 -10.06 14.77 -23.80
CA SER A 172 -10.07 16.21 -23.55
C SER A 172 -11.29 16.66 -22.74
N LYS A 173 -12.43 15.98 -22.91
CA LYS A 173 -13.68 16.22 -22.17
C LYS A 173 -13.52 15.89 -20.69
N LEU A 174 -12.89 14.77 -20.35
CA LEU A 174 -12.58 14.39 -18.96
C LEU A 174 -11.68 15.43 -18.30
N ALA A 175 -10.56 15.77 -18.96
CA ALA A 175 -9.62 16.76 -18.44
C ALA A 175 -10.29 18.12 -18.20
N SER A 176 -11.11 18.58 -19.15
CA SER A 176 -11.85 19.84 -19.02
C SER A 176 -12.87 19.81 -17.88
N TYR A 177 -13.58 18.71 -17.70
CA TYR A 177 -14.56 18.55 -16.63
C TYR A 177 -13.89 18.65 -15.26
N HIS A 178 -12.84 17.86 -15.02
CA HIS A 178 -12.09 17.88 -13.77
C HIS A 178 -11.48 19.26 -13.50
N ARG A 179 -10.78 19.83 -14.49
CA ARG A 179 -10.18 21.17 -14.40
C ARG A 179 -11.19 22.23 -13.95
N ASN A 180 -12.40 22.20 -14.51
CA ASN A 180 -13.46 23.13 -14.15
C ASN A 180 -14.00 22.88 -12.73
N ALA A 181 -14.14 21.62 -12.32
CA ALA A 181 -14.62 21.25 -10.99
C ALA A 181 -13.67 21.75 -9.87
N ILE A 182 -12.37 21.75 -10.12
CA ILE A 182 -11.33 22.18 -9.16
C ILE A 182 -10.83 23.62 -9.37
N ASP A 183 -11.51 24.39 -10.23
CA ASP A 183 -11.21 25.79 -10.57
C ASP A 183 -9.76 26.06 -11.04
N LYS A 184 -9.17 25.12 -11.80
CA LYS A 184 -7.82 25.26 -12.38
C LYS A 184 -7.84 25.72 -13.84
N ARG A 185 -8.61 26.77 -14.13
CA ARG A 185 -8.92 27.19 -15.52
C ARG A 185 -7.70 27.62 -16.34
N ASP A 186 -6.65 28.09 -15.68
CA ASP A 186 -5.40 28.52 -16.32
C ASP A 186 -4.54 27.34 -16.79
N PHE A 187 -4.76 26.14 -16.24
CA PHE A 187 -4.05 24.94 -16.66
C PHE A 187 -4.55 24.45 -18.04
N GLN A 188 -3.62 24.11 -18.92
CA GLN A 188 -3.94 23.60 -20.26
C GLN A 188 -3.01 22.44 -20.63
N PHE A 189 -3.61 21.42 -21.26
CA PHE A 189 -2.87 20.37 -21.93
C PHE A 189 -2.61 20.77 -23.39
N ASN A 190 -1.46 20.35 -23.93
CA ASN A 190 -1.23 20.22 -25.35
C ASN A 190 -1.98 18.97 -25.84
N LEU A 191 -3.10 19.18 -26.52
CA LEU A 191 -3.92 18.09 -27.07
C LEU A 191 -3.18 17.45 -28.25
N CYS A 192 -3.09 16.12 -28.22
CA CYS A 192 -2.39 15.29 -29.19
C CYS A 192 -3.37 14.23 -29.71
N ASP A 193 -3.51 14.08 -31.03
CA ASP A 193 -4.36 13.04 -31.60
C ASP A 193 -3.67 11.68 -31.45
N THR A 194 -2.34 11.64 -31.62
CA THR A 194 -1.52 10.45 -31.38
C THR A 194 -0.29 10.74 -30.52
N ILE A 195 0.41 9.68 -30.12
CA ILE A 195 1.66 9.78 -29.33
C ILE A 195 2.80 10.44 -30.12
N GLU A 196 2.69 10.53 -31.44
CA GLU A 196 3.65 11.22 -32.31
C GLU A 196 3.55 12.75 -32.23
N ASP A 197 2.42 13.29 -31.76
CA ASP A 197 2.17 14.74 -31.71
C ASP A 197 2.70 15.40 -30.43
N ILE A 198 3.29 14.61 -29.52
CA ILE A 198 3.75 15.11 -28.21
C ILE A 198 4.88 16.13 -28.35
N ARG A 199 4.93 17.06 -27.40
CA ARG A 199 5.98 18.08 -27.31
C ARG A 199 6.67 18.00 -25.97
N GLU A 200 8.00 18.00 -25.98
CA GLU A 200 8.80 17.81 -24.77
C GLU A 200 8.55 18.88 -23.71
N ASP A 201 8.35 20.14 -24.12
CA ASP A 201 8.17 21.30 -23.23
C ASP A 201 6.70 21.53 -22.81
N LYS A 202 5.83 20.55 -23.02
CA LYS A 202 4.39 20.66 -22.77
C LYS A 202 3.86 19.52 -21.90
N ASN A 203 2.77 19.83 -21.20
CA ASN A 203 1.90 18.83 -20.61
C ASN A 203 1.04 18.23 -21.72
N ASN A 204 1.38 17.04 -22.21
CA ASN A 204 0.67 16.43 -23.34
C ASN A 204 -0.55 15.63 -22.86
N LEU A 205 -1.63 15.67 -23.63
CA LEU A 205 -2.78 14.78 -23.47
C LEU A 205 -3.04 14.09 -24.80
N VAL A 206 -2.82 12.78 -24.85
CA VAL A 206 -3.08 11.92 -26.01
C VAL A 206 -4.50 11.39 -25.91
N LEU A 207 -5.30 11.63 -26.95
CA LEU A 207 -6.70 11.25 -27.01
C LEU A 207 -6.86 9.72 -27.09
N SER A 208 -7.29 9.10 -25.98
CA SER A 208 -7.51 7.65 -25.91
C SER A 208 -8.93 7.23 -26.31
N TRP A 209 -9.88 8.17 -26.32
CA TRP A 209 -11.24 8.03 -26.82
C TRP A 209 -11.89 9.40 -27.07
N ASP A 210 -12.93 9.45 -27.89
CA ASP A 210 -13.76 10.66 -28.12
C ASP A 210 -15.23 10.48 -27.70
N ASP A 211 -15.59 9.31 -27.15
CA ASP A 211 -16.93 9.03 -26.67
C ASP A 211 -17.41 10.08 -25.66
N ASN A 212 -18.69 10.47 -25.74
CA ASN A 212 -19.34 11.34 -24.76
C ASN A 212 -19.72 10.51 -23.53
N VAL A 213 -18.83 10.49 -22.54
CA VAL A 213 -19.02 9.77 -21.28
C VAL A 213 -19.63 10.69 -20.22
N GLU A 214 -20.68 10.21 -19.54
CA GLU A 214 -21.23 10.90 -18.38
C GLU A 214 -20.27 10.82 -17.19
N ILE A 215 -19.90 11.97 -16.64
CA ILE A 215 -18.97 12.10 -15.51
C ILE A 215 -19.77 12.56 -14.29
N THR A 216 -19.70 11.76 -13.22
CA THR A 216 -20.40 11.98 -11.96
C THR A 216 -19.41 11.86 -10.82
N LEU A 217 -18.66 12.95 -10.57
CA LEU A 217 -17.58 12.95 -9.60
C LEU A 217 -18.02 12.44 -8.23
N GLY A 218 -17.24 11.51 -7.69
CA GLY A 218 -17.47 10.87 -6.40
C GLY A 218 -18.48 9.73 -6.41
N VAL A 219 -19.06 9.38 -7.56
CA VAL A 219 -19.95 8.23 -7.71
C VAL A 219 -19.28 7.17 -8.59
N PRO A 220 -18.92 5.99 -8.04
CA PRO A 220 -18.37 4.91 -8.85
C PRO A 220 -19.41 4.41 -9.86
N THR A 221 -18.99 4.21 -11.11
CA THR A 221 -19.81 3.61 -12.18
C THR A 221 -19.04 2.54 -12.95
N ASP A 222 -19.73 1.59 -13.54
CA ASP A 222 -19.17 0.62 -14.49
C ASP A 222 -18.46 1.32 -15.68
N VAL A 223 -19.08 2.38 -16.21
CA VAL A 223 -18.53 3.18 -17.30
C VAL A 223 -17.23 3.88 -16.90
N SER A 224 -17.15 4.49 -15.71
CA SER A 224 -15.92 5.13 -15.24
C SER A 224 -14.75 4.14 -15.09
N GLY A 225 -15.04 2.90 -14.70
CA GLY A 225 -14.06 1.81 -14.71
C GLY A 225 -13.63 1.40 -16.12
N ALA A 226 -14.58 1.16 -17.02
CA ALA A 226 -14.29 0.71 -18.38
C ALA A 226 -13.41 1.70 -19.17
N TYR A 227 -13.64 3.01 -19.01
CA TYR A 227 -12.83 4.04 -19.67
C TYR A 227 -11.48 4.29 -18.98
N ALA A 228 -11.37 4.04 -17.67
CA ALA A 228 -10.07 3.98 -17.01
C ALA A 228 -9.19 2.88 -17.64
N LEU A 229 -9.80 1.75 -18.03
CA LEU A 229 -9.08 0.68 -18.72
C LEU A 229 -8.62 1.08 -20.12
N LYS A 230 -9.45 1.78 -20.91
CA LYS A 230 -9.02 2.33 -22.22
C LYS A 230 -7.76 3.21 -22.11
N SER A 231 -7.65 3.99 -21.03
CA SER A 231 -6.45 4.80 -20.73
C SER A 231 -5.22 3.92 -20.45
N ILE A 232 -5.41 2.83 -19.70
CA ILE A 232 -4.35 1.85 -19.41
C ILE A 232 -3.90 1.15 -20.70
N ASP A 233 -4.85 0.72 -21.54
CA ASP A 233 -4.57 0.02 -22.80
C ASP A 233 -3.76 0.90 -23.76
N ALA A 234 -4.17 2.16 -23.94
CA ALA A 234 -3.43 3.12 -24.76
C ALA A 234 -1.99 3.32 -24.26
N ALA A 235 -1.80 3.37 -22.93
CA ALA A 235 -0.47 3.50 -22.34
C ALA A 235 0.38 2.23 -22.47
N ILE A 236 -0.23 1.04 -22.41
CA ILE A 236 0.43 -0.25 -22.66
C ILE A 236 0.92 -0.31 -24.12
N GLU A 237 0.08 0.08 -25.07
CA GLU A 237 0.47 0.10 -26.49
C GLU A 237 1.61 1.09 -26.75
N ALA A 238 1.56 2.28 -26.16
CA ALA A 238 2.66 3.24 -26.23
C ALA A 238 3.95 2.69 -25.59
N ALA A 239 3.85 1.98 -24.47
CA ALA A 239 4.98 1.34 -23.80
C ALA A 239 5.62 0.25 -24.66
N LYS A 240 4.81 -0.65 -25.22
CA LYS A 240 5.28 -1.72 -26.12
C LYS A 240 5.89 -1.17 -27.40
N GLY A 241 5.38 -0.03 -27.88
CA GLY A 241 5.94 0.70 -29.02
C GLY A 241 7.23 1.49 -28.70
N GLY A 242 7.72 1.47 -27.45
CA GLY A 242 8.90 2.23 -27.03
C GLY A 242 8.70 3.75 -27.06
N LYS A 243 7.45 4.22 -27.02
CA LYS A 243 7.09 5.65 -27.11
C LYS A 243 7.07 6.33 -25.74
N ILE A 244 6.97 5.56 -24.67
CA ILE A 244 7.10 6.02 -23.29
C ILE A 244 8.15 5.18 -22.57
N HIS A 245 8.85 5.81 -21.63
CA HIS A 245 9.96 5.22 -20.87
C HIS A 245 9.54 4.71 -19.49
N ALA A 246 8.46 5.27 -18.94
CA ALA A 246 7.84 4.81 -17.71
C ALA A 246 6.33 5.04 -17.73
N LEU A 247 5.62 4.29 -16.90
CA LEU A 247 4.18 4.34 -16.71
C LEU A 247 3.84 4.77 -15.28
N LEU A 248 3.18 5.90 -15.12
CA LEU A 248 2.60 6.37 -13.86
C LEU A 248 1.08 6.16 -13.90
N THR A 249 0.57 5.23 -13.10
CA THR A 249 -0.87 4.92 -13.12
C THR A 249 -1.63 5.69 -12.04
N ALA A 250 -2.67 6.45 -12.39
CA ALA A 250 -3.56 7.03 -11.39
C ALA A 250 -4.51 5.97 -10.78
N PRO A 251 -5.13 6.23 -9.61
CA PRO A 251 -5.95 5.24 -8.92
C PRO A 251 -7.20 4.80 -9.71
N ILE A 252 -7.55 3.53 -9.59
CA ILE A 252 -8.74 2.92 -10.22
C ILE A 252 -9.66 2.28 -9.17
N ASN A 253 -10.95 2.15 -9.47
CA ASN A 253 -11.85 1.30 -8.72
C ASN A 253 -11.88 -0.11 -9.34
N LYS A 254 -11.22 -1.07 -8.68
CA LYS A 254 -11.13 -2.46 -9.17
C LYS A 254 -12.50 -3.12 -9.33
N HIS A 255 -13.45 -2.81 -8.44
CA HIS A 255 -14.79 -3.42 -8.45
C HIS A 255 -15.55 -3.08 -9.73
N ASN A 256 -15.45 -1.82 -10.19
CA ASN A 256 -16.14 -1.35 -11.38
C ASN A 256 -15.56 -1.97 -12.67
N ILE A 257 -14.25 -2.22 -12.69
CA ILE A 257 -13.59 -2.81 -13.86
C ILE A 257 -13.86 -4.32 -13.93
N ALA A 258 -13.77 -5.01 -12.80
CA ALA A 258 -13.99 -6.45 -12.73
C ALA A 258 -15.40 -6.89 -13.18
N ALA A 259 -16.39 -5.99 -13.12
CA ALA A 259 -17.73 -6.24 -13.65
C ALA A 259 -17.76 -6.39 -15.19
N ASN A 260 -16.80 -5.77 -15.89
CA ASN A 260 -16.72 -5.74 -17.35
C ASN A 260 -15.55 -6.56 -17.91
N VAL A 261 -14.56 -6.88 -17.08
CA VAL A 261 -13.36 -7.62 -17.49
C VAL A 261 -13.11 -8.76 -16.52
N GLU A 262 -13.38 -9.97 -17.01
CA GLU A 262 -13.14 -11.21 -16.26
C GLU A 262 -11.64 -11.33 -15.92
N GLY A 263 -11.34 -11.70 -14.66
CA GLY A 263 -9.98 -11.88 -14.19
C GLY A 263 -9.22 -10.59 -13.82
N PHE A 264 -9.84 -9.41 -13.91
CA PHE A 264 -9.17 -8.17 -13.51
C PHE A 264 -8.92 -8.08 -12.00
N SER A 265 -7.65 -8.17 -11.59
CA SER A 265 -7.22 -8.11 -10.17
C SER A 265 -6.64 -6.75 -9.75
N GLY A 266 -6.48 -5.82 -10.70
CA GLY A 266 -5.90 -4.50 -10.53
C GLY A 266 -4.74 -4.24 -11.50
N HIS A 267 -4.14 -3.05 -11.41
CA HIS A 267 -3.04 -2.62 -12.29
C HIS A 267 -1.91 -3.65 -12.39
N THR A 268 -1.38 -4.09 -11.26
CA THR A 268 -0.19 -4.97 -11.22
C THR A 268 -0.41 -6.28 -11.98
N GLY A 269 -1.54 -6.97 -11.74
CA GLY A 269 -1.87 -8.21 -12.44
C GLY A 269 -2.18 -7.98 -13.92
N TYR A 270 -2.92 -6.90 -14.24
CA TYR A 270 -3.26 -6.57 -15.62
C TYR A 270 -2.02 -6.27 -16.46
N LEU A 271 -1.09 -5.47 -15.94
CA LEU A 271 0.17 -5.14 -16.61
C LEU A 271 1.06 -6.37 -16.73
N ALA A 272 1.21 -7.17 -15.67
CA ALA A 272 1.98 -8.41 -15.69
C ALA A 272 1.53 -9.35 -16.83
N GLN A 273 0.23 -9.52 -17.02
CA GLN A 273 -0.33 -10.30 -18.12
C GLN A 273 0.00 -9.71 -19.49
N HIS A 274 -0.12 -8.38 -19.66
CA HIS A 274 0.10 -7.72 -20.96
C HIS A 274 1.56 -7.66 -21.38
N PHE A 275 2.49 -7.61 -20.42
CA PHE A 275 3.94 -7.65 -20.68
C PHE A 275 4.53 -9.07 -20.58
N GLY A 276 3.77 -10.05 -20.07
CA GLY A 276 4.24 -11.43 -19.93
C GLY A 276 5.36 -11.58 -18.89
N ASN A 277 5.35 -10.75 -17.84
CA ASN A 277 6.34 -10.79 -16.76
C ASN A 277 5.68 -11.20 -15.45
N ASP A 278 6.36 -11.97 -14.61
CA ASP A 278 5.96 -12.01 -13.20
C ASP A 278 6.52 -10.81 -12.44
N VAL A 279 5.78 -10.39 -11.43
CA VAL A 279 5.99 -9.10 -10.79
C VAL A 279 6.03 -9.21 -9.29
N LEU A 280 6.71 -8.27 -8.64
CA LEU A 280 6.70 -8.10 -7.21
C LEU A 280 6.28 -6.66 -6.88
N MET A 281 5.30 -6.51 -6.00
CA MET A 281 4.91 -5.19 -5.51
C MET A 281 5.92 -4.71 -4.48
N ILE A 282 6.43 -3.50 -4.65
CA ILE A 282 7.28 -2.81 -3.69
C ILE A 282 6.62 -1.50 -3.33
N LEU A 283 6.28 -1.28 -2.06
CA LEU A 283 5.99 0.06 -1.56
C LEU A 283 7.30 0.71 -1.13
N SER A 284 7.59 1.88 -1.70
CA SER A 284 8.83 2.60 -1.49
C SER A 284 8.57 3.99 -0.94
N SER A 285 9.40 4.38 0.02
CA SER A 285 9.58 5.74 0.51
C SER A 285 11.07 5.96 0.77
N ASP A 286 11.44 7.18 1.14
CA ASP A 286 12.81 7.51 1.52
C ASP A 286 13.27 6.75 2.78
N GLN A 287 12.32 6.42 3.68
CA GLN A 287 12.62 5.78 4.96
C GLN A 287 12.59 4.25 4.89
N LEU A 288 11.67 3.69 4.09
CA LEU A 288 11.39 2.27 4.10
C LEU A 288 10.96 1.78 2.73
N LYS A 289 11.42 0.59 2.36
CA LYS A 289 10.95 -0.18 1.20
C LYS A 289 10.43 -1.52 1.70
N VAL A 290 9.20 -1.86 1.35
CA VAL A 290 8.58 -3.13 1.71
C VAL A 290 8.05 -3.85 0.49
N ALA A 291 8.16 -5.18 0.49
CA ALA A 291 7.55 -6.06 -0.49
C ALA A 291 6.79 -7.17 0.24
N THR A 292 5.86 -7.83 -0.46
CA THR A 292 5.09 -8.95 0.09
C THR A 292 5.17 -10.16 -0.81
N VAL A 293 5.27 -11.35 -0.20
CA VAL A 293 5.24 -12.62 -0.94
C VAL A 293 3.83 -12.88 -1.48
N THR A 294 2.81 -12.76 -0.63
CA THR A 294 1.41 -12.85 -1.04
C THR A 294 0.83 -11.48 -1.39
N GLY A 295 -0.11 -11.48 -2.34
CA GLY A 295 -0.82 -10.29 -2.80
C GLY A 295 -2.06 -9.97 -1.97
N HIS A 296 -3.15 -9.58 -2.66
CA HIS A 296 -4.44 -9.31 -2.02
C HIS A 296 -5.23 -10.62 -1.85
N VAL A 297 -4.89 -11.40 -0.82
CA VAL A 297 -5.53 -12.69 -0.53
C VAL A 297 -6.19 -12.67 0.85
N PRO A 298 -7.26 -13.45 1.08
CA PRO A 298 -7.86 -13.56 2.41
C PRO A 298 -6.83 -14.03 3.43
N ILE A 299 -6.83 -13.46 4.64
CA ILE A 299 -5.86 -13.81 5.68
C ILE A 299 -5.85 -15.32 6.00
N SER A 300 -7.01 -15.98 5.89
CA SER A 300 -7.15 -17.43 6.07
C SER A 300 -6.45 -18.28 5.01
N LYS A 301 -6.02 -17.68 3.89
CA LYS A 301 -5.33 -18.35 2.78
C LYS A 301 -3.83 -18.09 2.71
N VAL A 302 -3.33 -17.13 3.49
CA VAL A 302 -1.91 -16.74 3.46
C VAL A 302 -0.99 -17.93 3.70
N ALA A 303 -1.23 -18.72 4.77
CA ALA A 303 -0.36 -19.85 5.09
C ALA A 303 -0.36 -20.94 3.99
N GLU A 304 -1.51 -21.18 3.35
CA GLU A 304 -1.66 -22.18 2.28
C GLU A 304 -0.92 -21.76 0.99
N GLU A 305 -0.82 -20.46 0.72
CA GLU A 305 -0.18 -19.94 -0.50
C GLU A 305 1.34 -19.82 -0.39
N LEU A 306 1.88 -19.80 0.83
CA LEU A 306 3.30 -19.67 1.06
C LEU A 306 4.01 -20.99 0.77
N THR A 307 4.88 -20.94 -0.23
CA THR A 307 5.75 -22.05 -0.63
C THR A 307 7.19 -21.60 -0.68
N GLU A 308 8.12 -22.55 -0.55
CA GLU A 308 9.55 -22.27 -0.66
C GLU A 308 9.89 -21.55 -1.99
N ILE A 309 9.23 -21.95 -3.07
CA ILE A 309 9.38 -21.36 -4.41
C ILE A 309 8.86 -19.92 -4.45
N SER A 310 7.68 -19.65 -3.88
CA SER A 310 7.12 -18.30 -3.87
C SER A 310 8.00 -17.31 -3.12
N ILE A 311 8.57 -17.72 -1.98
CA ILE A 311 9.42 -16.88 -1.14
C ILE A 311 10.79 -16.67 -1.80
N SER A 312 11.43 -17.73 -2.29
CA SER A 312 12.73 -17.62 -2.97
C SER A 312 12.63 -16.75 -4.23
N SER A 313 11.57 -16.93 -5.03
CA SER A 313 11.30 -16.09 -6.21
C SER A 313 11.08 -14.61 -5.83
N ALA A 314 10.38 -14.34 -4.72
CA ALA A 314 10.19 -12.98 -4.22
C ALA A 314 11.52 -12.35 -3.77
N ILE A 315 12.38 -13.10 -3.08
CA ILE A 315 13.72 -12.65 -2.66
C ILE A 315 14.58 -12.31 -3.89
N GLU A 316 14.56 -13.15 -4.93
CA GLU A 316 15.35 -12.95 -6.15
C GLU A 316 14.88 -11.73 -6.94
N ARG A 317 13.56 -11.53 -7.08
CA ARG A 317 13.00 -10.34 -7.73
C ARG A 317 13.29 -9.07 -6.94
N LEU A 318 13.12 -9.11 -5.62
CA LEU A 318 13.45 -7.98 -4.75
C LEU A 318 14.94 -7.64 -4.85
N THR A 319 15.81 -8.64 -4.81
CA THR A 319 17.27 -8.46 -4.97
C THR A 319 17.61 -7.81 -6.30
N SER A 320 17.03 -8.31 -7.39
CA SER A 320 17.25 -7.79 -8.74
C SER A 320 16.77 -6.35 -8.87
N SER A 321 15.60 -6.05 -8.29
CA SER A 321 15.04 -4.72 -8.28
C SER A 321 15.87 -3.74 -7.46
N LEU A 322 16.29 -4.11 -6.25
CA LEU A 322 17.13 -3.24 -5.42
C LEU A 322 18.44 -2.86 -6.13
N LYS A 323 19.02 -3.78 -6.91
CA LYS A 323 20.20 -3.49 -7.72
C LYS A 323 19.90 -2.60 -8.92
N ARG A 324 18.97 -3.03 -9.78
CA ARG A 324 18.73 -2.42 -11.09
C ARG A 324 17.85 -1.18 -11.01
N ASP A 325 16.79 -1.22 -10.21
CA ASP A 325 15.80 -0.15 -10.08
C ASP A 325 16.20 0.88 -9.02
N PHE A 326 16.86 0.46 -7.93
CA PHE A 326 17.19 1.33 -6.79
C PHE A 326 18.70 1.59 -6.60
N LYS A 327 19.55 1.16 -7.54
CA LYS A 327 21.03 1.36 -7.53
C LYS A 327 21.76 0.82 -6.28
N ILE A 328 21.22 -0.20 -5.62
CA ILE A 328 21.84 -0.78 -4.42
C ILE A 328 22.75 -1.94 -4.81
N VAL A 329 24.07 -1.68 -4.84
CA VAL A 329 25.07 -2.65 -5.32
C VAL A 329 25.04 -3.97 -4.54
N LYS A 330 24.94 -3.89 -3.20
CA LYS A 330 24.89 -5.04 -2.30
C LYS A 330 23.66 -4.97 -1.38
N PRO A 331 22.46 -5.31 -1.87
CA PRO A 331 21.22 -5.15 -1.12
C PRO A 331 21.21 -5.94 0.17
N ARG A 332 20.67 -5.34 1.24
CA ARG A 332 20.36 -5.99 2.52
C ARG A 332 18.86 -6.14 2.64
N ILE A 333 18.38 -7.38 2.71
CA ILE A 333 16.95 -7.70 2.76
C ILE A 333 16.67 -8.39 4.09
N ALA A 334 15.72 -7.85 4.85
CA ALA A 334 15.12 -8.55 5.99
C ALA A 334 13.91 -9.35 5.50
N VAL A 335 13.81 -10.61 5.90
CA VAL A 335 12.65 -11.47 5.65
C VAL A 335 11.92 -11.69 6.97
N LEU A 336 10.62 -11.41 7.03
CA LEU A 336 9.82 -11.61 8.22
C LEU A 336 9.33 -13.07 8.34
N GLY A 337 9.08 -13.55 9.55
CA GLY A 337 8.33 -14.79 9.78
C GLY A 337 6.86 -14.63 9.40
N LEU A 338 6.16 -15.74 9.20
CA LEU A 338 4.70 -15.76 9.02
C LEU A 338 4.01 -15.63 10.38
N ASN A 339 4.46 -16.43 11.33
CA ASN A 339 3.88 -16.59 12.65
C ASN A 339 4.39 -15.52 13.63
N PRO A 340 3.62 -15.20 14.69
CA PRO A 340 4.11 -14.43 15.83
C PRO A 340 5.42 -15.02 16.35
N HIS A 341 6.34 -14.15 16.76
CA HIS A 341 7.66 -14.56 17.26
C HIS A 341 8.48 -15.43 16.27
N ALA A 342 8.16 -15.37 14.97
CA ALA A 342 8.76 -16.21 13.94
C ALA A 342 8.73 -17.71 14.32
N GLY A 343 7.56 -18.15 14.80
CA GLY A 343 7.28 -19.55 15.11
C GLY A 343 7.62 -19.98 16.54
N GLU A 344 8.32 -19.15 17.33
CA GLU A 344 8.76 -19.48 18.71
C GLU A 344 9.32 -20.91 18.77
N MET A 345 10.33 -21.18 17.95
CA MET A 345 11.04 -22.47 17.93
C MET A 345 10.15 -23.66 17.55
N GLY A 346 9.12 -23.41 16.73
CA GLY A 346 8.12 -24.41 16.36
C GLY A 346 6.92 -24.50 17.31
N THR A 347 6.88 -23.72 18.39
CA THR A 347 5.76 -23.70 19.34
C THR A 347 4.52 -23.04 18.74
N ILE A 348 4.70 -22.05 17.86
CA ILE A 348 3.65 -21.25 17.23
C ILE A 348 3.74 -21.42 15.71
N GLY A 349 3.50 -22.64 15.22
CA GLY A 349 3.60 -22.97 13.80
C GLY A 349 4.99 -23.42 13.38
N THR A 350 5.10 -24.06 12.22
CA THR A 350 6.33 -24.69 11.71
C THR A 350 6.82 -24.10 10.39
N GLU A 351 6.04 -23.19 9.80
CA GLU A 351 6.27 -22.61 8.48
C GLU A 351 7.64 -21.91 8.39
N GLU A 352 8.12 -21.27 9.46
CA GLU A 352 9.45 -20.66 9.49
C GLU A 352 10.57 -21.67 9.24
N ARG A 353 10.49 -22.83 9.89
CA ARG A 353 11.51 -23.88 9.81
C ARG A 353 11.38 -24.69 8.52
N GLU A 354 10.14 -24.98 8.11
CA GLU A 354 9.84 -25.91 7.02
C GLU A 354 9.76 -25.24 5.65
N ILE A 355 9.50 -23.94 5.59
CA ILE A 355 9.25 -23.21 4.34
C ILE A 355 10.14 -21.97 4.22
N ILE A 356 10.11 -21.07 5.20
CA ILE A 356 10.74 -19.73 5.06
C ILE A 356 12.27 -19.81 5.13
N ARG A 357 12.84 -20.49 6.12
CA ARG A 357 14.29 -20.64 6.26
C ARG A 357 14.91 -21.40 5.07
N PRO A 358 14.36 -22.55 4.63
CA PRO A 358 14.81 -23.19 3.40
C PRO A 358 14.74 -22.26 2.18
N ALA A 359 13.70 -21.44 2.05
CA ALA A 359 13.59 -20.49 0.95
C ALA A 359 14.67 -19.40 0.97
N ILE A 360 15.02 -18.89 2.16
CA ILE A 360 16.11 -17.90 2.32
C ILE A 360 17.45 -18.52 1.93
N GLU A 361 17.72 -19.75 2.36
CA GLU A 361 18.97 -20.47 2.05
C GLU A 361 19.08 -20.82 0.56
N LYS A 362 17.95 -21.16 -0.08
CA LYS A 362 17.90 -21.54 -1.49
C LYS A 362 17.91 -20.36 -2.45
N ALA A 363 17.39 -19.20 -2.03
CA ALA A 363 17.30 -18.03 -2.89
C ALA A 363 18.67 -17.66 -3.47
N GLN A 364 18.75 -17.56 -4.80
CA GLN A 364 19.99 -17.18 -5.49
C GLN A 364 20.25 -15.69 -5.35
N ASN A 365 20.74 -15.29 -4.18
CA ASN A 365 20.94 -13.90 -3.81
C ASN A 365 22.38 -13.42 -4.07
N ASN A 366 23.06 -13.94 -5.10
CA ASN A 366 24.46 -13.60 -5.41
C ASN A 366 24.73 -12.09 -5.30
N GLY A 367 25.48 -11.68 -4.28
CA GLY A 367 25.80 -10.27 -4.01
C GLY A 367 24.72 -9.48 -3.26
N ALA A 368 23.80 -10.13 -2.56
CA ALA A 368 22.89 -9.54 -1.57
C ALA A 368 23.04 -10.26 -0.22
N ILE A 369 22.66 -9.57 0.85
CA ILE A 369 22.64 -10.09 2.21
C ILE A 369 21.17 -10.26 2.59
N VAL A 370 20.70 -11.49 2.67
CA VAL A 370 19.32 -11.81 3.08
C VAL A 370 19.37 -12.41 4.48
N LYS A 371 18.59 -11.87 5.40
CA LYS A 371 18.52 -12.31 6.80
C LYS A 371 17.07 -12.48 7.24
N GLY A 372 16.81 -13.47 8.09
CA GLY A 372 15.49 -13.79 8.62
C GLY A 372 15.35 -15.30 8.89
N PRO A 373 14.14 -15.77 9.25
CA PRO A 373 12.93 -14.97 9.48
C PRO A 373 13.00 -14.15 10.78
N PHE A 374 12.60 -12.88 10.72
CA PHE A 374 12.47 -12.01 11.90
C PHE A 374 11.03 -11.96 12.41
N PRO A 375 10.79 -11.89 13.73
CA PRO A 375 9.46 -11.63 14.28
C PRO A 375 9.04 -10.19 13.96
N ALA A 376 7.89 -10.02 13.30
CA ALA A 376 7.49 -8.73 12.70
C ALA A 376 7.34 -7.60 13.74
N ASP A 377 6.70 -7.88 14.87
CA ASP A 377 6.47 -6.92 15.95
C ASP A 377 7.79 -6.45 16.59
N GLY A 378 8.65 -7.40 16.96
CA GLY A 378 9.97 -7.11 17.52
C GLY A 378 10.90 -6.40 16.54
N PHE A 379 10.78 -6.71 15.25
CA PHE A 379 11.56 -6.10 14.18
C PHE A 379 11.23 -4.61 14.02
N PHE A 380 9.96 -4.27 13.76
CA PHE A 380 9.54 -2.88 13.60
C PHE A 380 9.54 -2.10 14.93
N GLY A 381 9.22 -2.75 16.05
CA GLY A 381 9.20 -2.12 17.37
C GLY A 381 10.57 -1.68 17.89
N GLN A 382 11.65 -2.25 17.36
CA GLN A 382 13.04 -1.92 17.71
C GLN A 382 13.76 -1.08 16.64
N GLY A 383 13.07 -0.68 15.57
CA GLY A 383 13.66 0.11 14.50
C GLY A 383 14.64 -0.65 13.60
N PHE A 384 14.56 -1.99 13.55
CA PHE A 384 15.49 -2.81 12.77
C PHE A 384 15.36 -2.58 11.27
N GLU A 385 14.20 -2.12 10.79
CA GLU A 385 13.97 -1.78 9.39
C GLU A 385 14.98 -0.77 8.84
N SER A 386 15.50 0.14 9.69
CA SER A 386 16.53 1.11 9.32
C SER A 386 17.91 0.49 8.99
N LYS A 387 18.14 -0.77 9.38
CA LYS A 387 19.39 -1.51 9.12
C LYS A 387 19.39 -2.23 7.77
N PHE A 388 18.25 -2.28 7.09
CA PHE A 388 18.05 -3.00 5.84
C PHE A 388 17.63 -2.05 4.73
N ASP A 389 17.88 -2.45 3.49
CA ASP A 389 17.51 -1.67 2.31
C ASP A 389 16.08 -1.98 1.86
N ALA A 390 15.57 -3.17 2.20
CA ALA A 390 14.16 -3.54 2.06
C ALA A 390 13.73 -4.63 3.06
N VAL A 391 12.42 -4.70 3.31
CA VAL A 391 11.78 -5.72 4.14
C VAL A 391 10.80 -6.54 3.29
N LEU A 392 10.93 -7.86 3.31
CA LEU A 392 10.02 -8.80 2.67
C LEU A 392 9.07 -9.40 3.73
N GLY A 393 7.81 -9.02 3.66
CA GLY A 393 6.72 -9.59 4.46
C GLY A 393 6.08 -10.80 3.78
N MET A 394 5.49 -11.67 4.59
CA MET A 394 4.76 -12.84 4.11
C MET A 394 3.37 -12.47 3.57
N TYR A 395 2.75 -11.40 4.10
CA TYR A 395 1.43 -10.92 3.68
C TYR A 395 1.28 -9.40 3.74
N HIS A 396 0.23 -8.90 3.09
CA HIS A 396 -0.09 -7.48 2.88
C HIS A 396 0.03 -6.63 4.16
N ASP A 397 -0.85 -6.86 5.14
CA ASP A 397 -0.94 -5.98 6.32
C ASP A 397 0.28 -6.05 7.23
N GLN A 398 1.08 -7.13 7.15
CA GLN A 398 2.28 -7.33 7.96
C GLN A 398 3.29 -6.19 7.80
N VAL A 399 3.44 -5.68 6.57
CA VAL A 399 4.43 -4.66 6.23
C VAL A 399 3.79 -3.35 5.79
N LEU A 400 2.53 -3.37 5.35
CA LEU A 400 1.85 -2.13 4.95
C LEU A 400 1.43 -1.28 6.13
N VAL A 401 1.01 -1.87 7.25
CA VAL A 401 0.70 -1.10 8.47
C VAL A 401 1.92 -0.29 8.95
N PRO A 402 3.11 -0.88 9.16
CA PRO A 402 4.29 -0.11 9.55
C PRO A 402 4.72 0.86 8.44
N PHE A 403 4.70 0.44 7.17
CA PHE A 403 5.05 1.34 6.06
C PHE A 403 4.21 2.61 6.03
N LYS A 404 2.88 2.48 6.12
CA LYS A 404 1.95 3.62 6.10
C LYS A 404 2.14 4.54 7.32
N SER A 405 2.46 3.95 8.45
CA SER A 405 2.71 4.68 9.70
C SER A 405 3.99 5.53 9.62
N LEU A 406 5.03 5.00 8.96
CA LEU A 406 6.33 5.68 8.81
C LEU A 406 6.35 6.65 7.61
N ALA A 407 5.77 6.26 6.48
CA ALA A 407 5.82 7.04 5.24
C ALA A 407 4.83 8.21 5.20
N MET A 408 3.82 8.27 6.08
CA MET A 408 2.88 9.39 6.24
C MET A 408 2.33 9.99 4.92
N GLY A 409 1.97 9.14 3.95
CA GLY A 409 1.38 9.57 2.67
C GLY A 409 2.37 9.93 1.55
N SER A 410 3.68 9.84 1.81
CA SER A 410 4.73 10.04 0.79
C SER A 410 5.08 8.78 -0.02
N GLY A 411 4.44 7.64 0.29
CA GLY A 411 4.72 6.34 -0.32
C GLY A 411 4.38 6.29 -1.81
N THR A 412 5.16 5.48 -2.53
CA THR A 412 4.98 5.13 -3.93
C THR A 412 4.85 3.62 -4.06
N ASN A 413 3.88 3.15 -4.84
CA ASN A 413 3.79 1.76 -5.25
C ASN A 413 4.59 1.57 -6.55
N PHE A 414 5.65 0.77 -6.47
CA PHE A 414 6.50 0.36 -7.57
C PHE A 414 6.24 -1.10 -7.92
N THR A 415 6.25 -1.44 -9.21
CA THR A 415 6.06 -2.82 -9.69
C THR A 415 7.36 -3.34 -10.29
N ALA A 416 8.09 -4.12 -9.50
CA ALA A 416 9.32 -4.77 -9.91
C ALA A 416 9.04 -5.92 -10.88
N GLY A 417 9.97 -6.17 -11.81
CA GLY A 417 9.91 -7.28 -12.77
C GLY A 417 9.30 -6.93 -14.13
N LEU A 418 8.60 -5.79 -14.26
CA LEU A 418 8.15 -5.30 -15.56
C LEU A 418 9.30 -4.73 -16.40
N ASP A 419 9.24 -4.93 -17.71
CA ASP A 419 10.20 -4.37 -18.68
C ASP A 419 10.16 -2.83 -18.68
N ILE A 420 8.96 -2.26 -18.62
CA ILE A 420 8.75 -0.82 -18.40
C ILE A 420 8.75 -0.49 -16.90
N VAL A 421 9.30 0.68 -16.54
CA VAL A 421 9.17 1.22 -15.19
C VAL A 421 7.71 1.53 -14.92
N ARG A 422 7.12 0.99 -13.84
CA ARG A 422 5.76 1.36 -13.42
C ARG A 422 5.71 1.81 -11.97
N THR A 423 5.16 3.01 -11.77
CA THR A 423 4.87 3.58 -10.46
C THR A 423 3.39 3.96 -10.32
N SER A 424 2.96 4.17 -9.09
CA SER A 424 1.59 4.54 -8.74
C SER A 424 1.60 5.24 -7.38
N PRO A 425 0.69 6.20 -7.14
CA PRO A 425 0.47 6.69 -5.80
C PRO A 425 -0.04 5.56 -4.90
N ASP A 426 0.17 5.74 -3.60
CA ASP A 426 -0.16 4.78 -2.56
C ASP A 426 -1.54 5.08 -1.91
N HIS A 427 -2.44 5.72 -2.67
CA HIS A 427 -3.82 5.98 -2.26
C HIS A 427 -4.83 5.47 -3.30
N GLY A 428 -6.08 5.28 -2.87
CA GLY A 428 -7.17 4.89 -3.74
C GLY A 428 -7.77 6.05 -4.54
N THR A 429 -8.93 5.81 -5.16
CA THR A 429 -9.68 6.79 -5.96
C THR A 429 -10.26 7.95 -5.17
N ALA A 430 -10.32 7.84 -3.84
CA ALA A 430 -10.82 8.86 -2.93
C ALA A 430 -12.09 9.57 -3.42
N MET A 431 -13.09 8.79 -3.85
CA MET A 431 -14.34 9.29 -4.46
C MET A 431 -14.97 10.46 -3.68
N HIS A 432 -14.96 10.40 -2.36
CA HIS A 432 -15.48 11.45 -1.48
C HIS A 432 -14.76 12.81 -1.59
N LEU A 433 -13.59 12.90 -2.23
CA LEU A 433 -12.83 14.12 -2.49
C LEU A 433 -12.93 14.63 -3.93
N ALA A 434 -13.39 13.79 -4.87
CA ALA A 434 -13.38 14.10 -6.29
C ALA A 434 -14.15 15.40 -6.61
N GLY A 435 -13.50 16.31 -7.33
CA GLY A 435 -14.08 17.59 -7.76
C GLY A 435 -14.16 18.63 -6.67
N LYS A 436 -13.56 18.39 -5.49
CA LYS A 436 -13.56 19.35 -4.38
C LYS A 436 -12.30 20.22 -4.34
N GLY A 437 -11.28 19.92 -5.15
CA GLY A 437 -10.00 20.63 -5.16
C GLY A 437 -9.24 20.45 -3.84
N LYS A 438 -9.40 19.30 -3.19
CA LYS A 438 -8.84 18.98 -1.86
C LYS A 438 -7.93 17.76 -1.87
N ALA A 439 -7.83 17.05 -2.99
CA ALA A 439 -6.94 15.92 -3.09
C ALA A 439 -5.48 16.38 -3.04
N ASP A 440 -4.65 15.69 -2.27
CA ASP A 440 -3.22 15.96 -2.20
C ASP A 440 -2.49 15.23 -3.34
N ALA A 441 -1.79 16.00 -4.19
CA ALA A 441 -1.02 15.46 -5.31
C ALA A 441 0.39 14.94 -4.90
N THR A 442 0.76 15.01 -3.62
CA THR A 442 2.12 14.68 -3.15
C THR A 442 2.51 13.23 -3.47
N SER A 443 1.67 12.24 -3.20
CA SER A 443 1.98 10.83 -3.53
C SER A 443 2.08 10.61 -5.04
N MET A 444 1.26 11.29 -5.85
CA MET A 444 1.35 11.23 -7.31
C MET A 444 2.66 11.83 -7.83
N ARG A 445 3.09 12.97 -7.26
CA ARG A 445 4.36 13.62 -7.58
C ARG A 445 5.55 12.76 -7.17
N ASN A 446 5.52 12.15 -5.98
CA ASN A 446 6.57 11.23 -5.54
C ASN A 446 6.65 9.99 -6.44
N ALA A 447 5.51 9.48 -6.90
CA ALA A 447 5.47 8.38 -7.85
C ALA A 447 6.05 8.76 -9.22
N LEU A 448 5.84 10.01 -9.68
CA LEU A 448 6.49 10.55 -10.86
C LEU A 448 8.02 10.63 -10.68
N TYR A 449 8.49 11.21 -9.58
CA TYR A 449 9.93 11.31 -9.29
C TYR A 449 10.57 9.93 -9.20
N THR A 450 9.93 8.99 -8.51
CA THR A 450 10.38 7.59 -8.47
C THR A 450 10.45 6.98 -9.88
N ALA A 451 9.51 7.29 -10.78
CA ALA A 451 9.57 6.78 -12.15
C ALA A 451 10.78 7.31 -12.93
N ILE A 452 11.08 8.60 -12.77
CA ILE A 452 12.26 9.25 -13.38
C ILE A 452 13.54 8.63 -12.83
N ASP A 453 13.67 8.57 -11.50
CA ASP A 453 14.84 8.03 -10.81
C ASP A 453 15.11 6.57 -11.18
N VAL A 454 14.07 5.74 -11.19
CA VAL A 454 14.17 4.32 -11.55
C VAL A 454 14.51 4.15 -13.02
N HIS A 455 13.95 4.97 -13.92
CA HIS A 455 14.29 4.90 -15.34
C HIS A 455 15.79 5.16 -15.56
N HIS A 456 16.32 6.24 -14.98
CA HIS A 456 17.74 6.55 -15.04
C HIS A 456 18.60 5.52 -14.31
N ALA A 457 18.07 4.89 -13.25
CA ALA A 457 18.73 3.78 -12.56
C ALA A 457 18.89 2.54 -13.44
N ARG A 458 17.84 2.16 -14.17
CA ARG A 458 17.92 1.06 -15.13
C ARG A 458 18.96 1.33 -16.20
N GLN A 459 18.95 2.53 -16.80
CA GLN A 459 19.92 2.89 -17.84
C GLN A 459 21.36 2.77 -17.34
N ALA A 460 21.67 3.39 -16.19
CA ALA A 460 23.01 3.33 -15.61
C ALA A 460 23.42 1.89 -15.25
N TYR A 461 22.52 1.11 -14.65
CA TYR A 461 22.80 -0.29 -14.29
C TYR A 461 23.04 -1.15 -15.53
N ASP A 462 22.19 -1.03 -16.54
CA ASP A 462 22.27 -1.83 -17.77
C ASP A 462 23.54 -1.47 -18.56
N GLU A 463 23.94 -0.20 -18.59
CA GLU A 463 25.21 0.24 -19.17
C GLU A 463 26.41 -0.36 -18.41
N MET A 464 26.42 -0.25 -17.08
CA MET A 464 27.51 -0.76 -16.23
C MET A 464 27.67 -2.28 -16.29
N THR A 465 26.58 -3.01 -16.55
CA THR A 465 26.56 -4.48 -16.53
C THR A 465 26.60 -5.13 -17.92
N LYS A 466 26.68 -4.32 -18.99
CA LYS A 466 26.65 -4.78 -20.38
C LYS A 466 27.82 -5.70 -20.76
N ASP A 467 29.03 -5.45 -20.24
CA ASP A 467 30.24 -6.21 -20.56
C ASP A 467 31.03 -6.58 -19.29
N PRO A 468 30.57 -7.59 -18.51
CA PRO A 468 31.24 -7.98 -17.28
C PRO A 468 32.59 -8.64 -17.58
N LEU A 469 33.63 -8.24 -16.83
CA LEU A 469 34.94 -8.88 -16.90
C LEU A 469 34.81 -10.40 -16.73
N LYS A 470 35.34 -11.14 -17.71
CA LYS A 470 35.37 -12.61 -17.65
C LYS A 470 36.19 -13.03 -16.44
N LYS A 471 35.58 -13.80 -15.52
CA LYS A 471 36.31 -14.39 -14.38
C LYS A 471 37.53 -15.13 -14.92
N GLN A 472 38.73 -14.79 -14.43
CA GLN A 472 39.92 -15.59 -14.71
C GLN A 472 39.62 -17.02 -14.28
N LYS A 473 39.76 -17.99 -15.21
CA LYS A 473 39.70 -19.40 -14.84
C LYS A 473 40.77 -19.63 -13.78
N GLU A 474 40.36 -20.13 -12.62
CA GLU A 474 41.30 -20.57 -11.59
C GLU A 474 42.28 -21.54 -12.26
N LYS A 475 43.58 -21.27 -12.15
CA LYS A 475 44.62 -22.17 -12.67
C LYS A 475 44.43 -23.51 -11.96
N SER A 476 44.17 -24.54 -12.77
CA SER A 476 43.89 -25.92 -12.39
C SER A 476 44.99 -26.54 -11.53
#